data_AF-A0AAE9BH95-F1
#
_entry.id   AF-A0AAE9BH95-F1
#
_cell.length_a   1.000
_cell.length_b   1.000
_cell.length_c   1.000
_cell.angle_alpha   90.00
_cell.angle_beta   90.00
_cell.angle_gamma   90.00
#
_symmetry.space_group_name_H-M   'P 1'
#
loop_
_entity.id
_entity.type
_entity.pdbx_description
1 polymer ?
#
loop_
_entity_poly.entity_id
_entity_poly.type
_entity_poly.pdbx_seq_one_letter_code
_entity_poly.pdbx_strand_id
1 'polypeptide(L)' 'MMMLSYNLFLLFKFDSLDSSEYRQQIKTFRLKYVFLAAKIIKTARYVIMKLSENYPYKGVYEKCLV' A
#
# COMPACT_ATOMS: atom_id res chain seq x y z
N MET A 1 -3.68 28.99 -10.57
CA MET A 1 -2.83 28.61 -11.73
C MET A 1 -1.57 27.81 -11.37
N MET A 2 -1.02 27.90 -10.14
CA MET A 2 0.25 27.22 -9.79
C MET A 2 0.19 25.68 -9.71
N MET A 3 -0.94 25.10 -9.29
CA MET A 3 -1.09 23.64 -9.15
C MET A 3 -1.12 22.90 -10.49
N LEU A 4 -1.70 23.54 -11.51
CA LEU A 4 -1.90 22.92 -12.82
C LEU A 4 -0.57 22.87 -13.59
N SER A 5 0.24 23.93 -13.52
CA SER A 5 1.59 23.95 -14.07
C SER A 5 2.53 22.97 -13.35
N TYR A 6 2.39 22.80 -12.03
CA TYR A 6 3.17 21.83 -11.26
C TYR A 6 2.89 20.38 -11.69
N ASN A 7 1.61 20.02 -11.84
CA ASN A 7 1.22 18.68 -12.27
C ASN A 7 1.66 18.39 -13.72
N LEU A 8 1.56 19.37 -14.62
CA LEU A 8 2.08 19.27 -15.99
C LEU A 8 3.59 19.06 -16.01
N PHE A 9 4.35 19.83 -15.21
CA PHE A 9 5.80 19.67 -15.14
C PHE A 9 6.23 18.32 -14.57
N LEU A 10 5.53 17.81 -13.55
CA LEU A 10 5.73 16.46 -13.03
C LEU A 10 5.50 15.40 -14.10
N LEU A 11 4.42 15.53 -14.89
CA LEU A 11 4.11 14.61 -15.97
C LEU A 11 5.24 14.56 -17.02
N PHE A 12 5.73 15.73 -17.46
CA PHE A 12 6.87 15.81 -18.38
C PHE A 12 8.16 15.22 -17.79
N LYS A 13 8.40 15.40 -16.48
CA LYS A 13 9.53 14.76 -15.80
C LYS A 13 9.44 13.24 -15.84
N PHE A 14 8.25 12.65 -15.70
CA PHE A 14 8.06 11.20 -15.79
C PHE A 14 8.29 10.67 -17.22
N ASP A 15 7.86 11.40 -18.25
CA ASP A 15 8.08 11.00 -19.65
C ASP A 15 9.55 11.10 -20.08
N SER A 16 10.30 12.02 -19.47
CA SER A 16 11.73 12.21 -19.77
C SER A 16 12.65 11.26 -19.01
N LEU A 17 12.10 10.37 -18.17
CA LEU A 17 12.90 9.50 -17.31
C LEU A 17 13.46 8.31 -18.10
N ASP A 18 14.70 7.93 -17.79
CA ASP A 18 15.27 6.72 -18.39
C ASP A 18 14.47 5.48 -17.96
N SER A 19 14.46 4.47 -18.83
CA SER A 19 13.73 3.21 -18.63
C SER A 19 14.10 2.51 -17.31
N SER A 20 15.35 2.65 -16.86
CA SER A 20 15.83 2.07 -15.60
C SER A 20 15.26 2.80 -14.38
N GLU A 21 15.23 4.12 -14.41
CA GLU A 21 14.69 4.96 -13.34
C GLU A 21 13.17 4.81 -13.24
N TYR A 22 12.47 4.73 -14.37
CA TYR A 22 11.03 4.49 -14.41
C TYR A 22 10.65 3.17 -13.74
N ARG A 23 11.38 2.08 -14.03
CA ARG A 23 11.19 0.78 -13.36
C ARG A 23 11.46 0.89 -11.86
N GLN A 24 12.46 1.67 -11.45
CA GLN A 24 12.76 1.88 -10.02
C GLN A 24 11.65 2.67 -9.32
N GLN A 25 11.06 3.65 -9.98
CA GLN A 25 9.90 4.38 -9.46
C GLN A 25 8.67 3.48 -9.32
N ILE A 26 8.38 2.60 -10.28
CA ILE A 26 7.30 1.61 -10.14
C ILE A 26 7.53 0.70 -8.93
N LYS A 27 8.76 0.19 -8.75
CA LYS A 27 9.12 -0.62 -7.57
C LYS A 27 8.93 0.18 -6.27
N THR A 28 9.35 1.44 -6.28
CA THR A 28 9.23 2.34 -5.13
C THR A 28 7.77 2.63 -4.81
N PHE A 29 6.94 2.90 -5.81
CA PHE A 29 5.51 3.10 -5.65
C PHE A 29 4.83 1.87 -5.06
N ARG A 30 5.11 0.69 -5.61
CA ARG A 30 4.61 -0.60 -5.09
C ARG A 30 5.01 -0.79 -3.63
N LEU A 31 6.26 -0.50 -3.26
CA LEU A 31 6.71 -0.66 -1.88
C LEU A 31 6.06 0.36 -0.94
N LYS A 32 6.02 1.65 -1.32
CA LYS A 32 5.53 2.73 -0.45
C LYS A 32 4.02 2.77 -0.32
N TYR A 33 3.28 2.50 -1.39
CA TYR A 33 1.82 2.66 -1.38
C TYR A 33 1.09 1.34 -1.27
N VAL A 34 1.55 0.27 -1.93
CA VAL A 34 0.84 -1.01 -1.90
C VAL A 34 1.28 -1.85 -0.71
N PHE A 35 2.58 -2.10 -0.56
CA PHE A 35 3.10 -2.99 0.48
C PHE A 35 2.92 -2.40 1.88
N LEU A 36 3.21 -1.11 2.06
CA LEU A 36 3.02 -0.44 3.35
C LEU A 36 1.53 -0.40 3.75
N ALA A 37 0.62 -0.06 2.83
CA ALA A 37 -0.81 -0.06 3.10
C ALA A 37 -1.31 -1.46 3.47
N ALA A 38 -0.91 -2.50 2.72
CA ALA A 38 -1.25 -3.87 3.04
C ALA A 38 -0.74 -4.29 4.44
N LYS A 39 0.47 -3.87 4.81
CA LYS A 39 1.03 -4.12 6.15
C LYS A 39 0.24 -3.39 7.24
N ILE A 40 -0.13 -2.12 7.03
CA ILE A 40 -0.95 -1.34 7.96
C ILE A 40 -2.32 -2.03 8.15
N ILE A 41 -2.96 -2.46 7.07
CA ILE A 41 -4.25 -3.18 7.13
C ILE A 41 -4.09 -4.51 7.87
N LYS A 42 -3.04 -5.28 7.60
CA LYS A 42 -2.76 -6.54 8.29
C LYS A 42 -2.55 -6.32 9.79
N THR A 43 -1.76 -5.32 10.16
CA THR A 43 -1.52 -4.96 11.57
C THR A 43 -2.80 -4.46 12.23
N ALA A 44 -3.57 -3.61 11.57
CA ALA A 44 -4.85 -3.13 12.09
C ALA A 44 -5.85 -4.27 12.29
N ARG A 45 -5.97 -5.20 11.34
CA ARG A 45 -6.75 -6.43 11.53
C ARG A 45 -6.23 -7.24 12.70
N TYR A 46 -4.93 -7.44 12.84
CA TYR A 46 -4.36 -8.17 13.98
C TYR A 46 -4.62 -7.49 15.33
N VAL A 47 -4.56 -6.15 15.38
CA VAL A 47 -4.77 -5.36 16.60
C VAL A 47 -6.26 -5.28 16.97
N ILE A 48 -7.13 -4.94 16.01
CA ILE A 48 -8.58 -4.83 16.21
C ILE A 48 -9.19 -6.21 16.44
N MET A 49 -8.75 -7.19 15.65
CA MET A 49 -9.16 -8.59 15.76
C MET A 49 -8.18 -9.36 16.63
N LYS A 50 -7.57 -8.72 17.64
CA LYS A 50 -7.14 -9.42 18.86
C LYS A 50 -8.40 -10.01 19.48
N LEU A 51 -8.86 -11.11 18.87
CA LEU A 51 -9.89 -11.95 19.42
C LEU A 51 -9.37 -12.33 20.79
N SER A 52 -10.14 -11.94 21.81
CA SER A 52 -9.97 -12.46 23.16
C SER A 52 -9.75 -13.98 23.08
N GLU A 53 -8.90 -14.54 23.93
CA GLU A 53 -8.69 -16.00 23.97
C GLU A 53 -10.03 -16.75 24.09
N ASN A 54 -11.02 -16.10 24.71
CA ASN A 54 -12.37 -16.63 24.91
C ASN A 54 -13.36 -16.31 23.77
N TYR A 55 -12.91 -15.81 22.61
CA TYR A 55 -13.83 -15.46 21.53
C TYR A 55 -14.42 -16.72 20.86
N PRO A 56 -15.75 -16.92 20.89
CA PRO A 56 -16.39 -18.19 20.56
C PRO A 56 -16.24 -18.63 19.10
N TYR A 57 -15.91 -17.72 18.18
CA TYR A 57 -15.77 -18.02 16.74
C TYR A 57 -14.33 -17.92 16.24
N LYS A 58 -13.32 -18.00 17.13
CA LYS A 58 -11.90 -17.84 16.78
C LYS A 58 -11.44 -18.84 15.71
N GLY A 59 -11.80 -20.11 15.87
CA GLY A 59 -11.41 -21.17 14.92
C GLY A 59 -12.06 -21.06 13.55
N VAL A 60 -13.25 -20.43 13.43
CA VAL A 60 -13.88 -20.14 12.13
C VAL A 60 -13.17 -18.98 11.45
N TYR A 61 -12.85 -17.95 12.23
CA TYR A 61 -12.14 -16.78 11.74
C TYR A 61 -10.72 -17.11 11.23
N GLU A 62 -9.97 -17.94 11.96
CA GLU A 62 -8.64 -18.40 11.53
C GLU A 62 -8.68 -19.22 10.24
N LYS A 63 -9.74 -20.00 10.01
CA LYS A 63 -9.93 -20.77 8.76
C LYS A 63 -10.24 -19.89 7.55
N CYS A 64 -10.94 -18.76 7.74
CA CYS A 64 -11.30 -17.84 6.66
C CYS A 64 -10.21 -16.83 6.30
N LEU A 65 -9.14 -16.74 7.10
CA LEU A 65 -7.99 -15.86 6.86
C LEU A 65 -6.96 -16.44 5.89
N VAL A 66 -7.06 -17.73 5.57
CA VAL A 66 -6.23 -18.45 4.58
C VAL A 66 -6.83 -18.30 3.19
#